data_AF-J9GUG6-F1
#
_entry.id   AF-J9GUG6-F1
#
_cell.length_a   1.000
_cell.length_b   1.000
_cell.length_c   1.000
_cell.angle_alpha   90.00
_cell.angle_beta   90.00
_cell.angle_gamma   90.00
#
_symmetry.space_group_name_H-M   'P 1'
#
loop_
_entity.id
_entity.type
_entity.pdbx_description
1 polymer ?
#
loop_
_entity_poly.entity_id
_entity_poly.type
_entity_poly.pdbx_seq_one_letter_code
_entity_poly.pdbx_strand_id
1 'polypeptide(L)' 'MELFIEAIPTWSLGYLINSDATGLTDEEINLIDNWYKENKVTDISIVTEREGEWFPYFSHYPAFGLPAEVVDCHIMLSQ' A
#
# COMPACT_ATOMS: atom_id res chain seq x y z
N MET A 1 -12.70 -10.15 -10.36
CA MET A 1 -12.07 -9.07 -9.58
C MET A 1 -12.44 -9.29 -8.14
N GLU A 2 -11.43 -9.43 -7.29
CA GLU A 2 -11.59 -9.53 -5.84
C GLU A 2 -11.11 -8.22 -5.22
N LEU A 3 -11.83 -7.76 -4.18
CA LEU A 3 -11.51 -6.56 -3.43
C LEU A 3 -11.43 -6.93 -1.96
N PHE A 4 -10.31 -6.60 -1.32
CA PHE A 4 -10.14 -6.75 0.13
C PHE A 4 -9.46 -5.50 0.71
N ILE A 5 -9.41 -5.44 2.04
CA ILE A 5 -8.75 -4.36 2.78
C ILE A 5 -7.43 -4.88 3.32
N GLU A 6 -6.37 -4.09 3.13
CA GLU A 6 -5.04 -4.40 3.64
C GLU A 6 -4.37 -3.18 4.27
N ALA A 7 -3.56 -3.41 5.30
CA ALA A 7 -2.79 -2.40 6.00
C ALA A 7 -1.49 -2.06 5.24
N ILE A 8 -1.54 -0.97 4.46
CA ILE A 8 -0.41 -0.55 3.61
C ILE A 8 0.47 0.47 4.34
N PRO A 9 1.80 0.28 4.38
CA PRO A 9 2.70 1.24 5.01
C PRO A 9 2.61 2.64 4.40
N THR A 10 2.48 3.68 5.23
CA THR A 10 2.25 5.06 4.76
C THR A 10 3.42 5.60 3.94
N TRP A 11 4.64 5.17 4.24
CA TRP A 11 5.85 5.54 3.50
C TRP A 11 5.85 5.05 2.03
N SER A 12 5.05 4.04 1.69
CA SER A 12 5.00 3.45 0.34
C SER A 12 3.90 4.04 -0.56
N LEU A 13 2.94 4.78 0.00
CA LEU A 13 1.72 5.21 -0.71
C LEU A 13 2.01 6.15 -1.88
N GLY A 14 3.01 7.03 -1.75
CA GLY A 14 3.41 7.94 -2.83
C GLY A 14 3.77 7.19 -4.10
N TYR A 15 4.49 6.07 -3.96
CA TYR A 15 4.88 5.22 -5.08
C TYR A 15 3.70 4.41 -5.61
N LEU A 16 2.94 3.76 -4.71
CA LEU A 16 1.80 2.91 -5.11
C LEU A 16 0.68 3.67 -5.83
N ILE A 17 0.37 4.89 -5.40
CA ILE A 17 -0.78 5.67 -5.91
C ILE A 17 -0.36 6.66 -6.99
N ASN A 18 0.79 7.33 -6.81
CA ASN A 18 1.22 8.42 -7.69
C ASN A 18 2.44 8.07 -8.55
N SER A 19 2.96 6.83 -8.46
CA SER A 19 4.22 6.42 -9.10
C SER A 19 5.41 7.30 -8.71
N ASP A 20 5.35 7.94 -7.53
CA ASP A 20 6.40 8.80 -7.01
C ASP A 20 7.35 8.01 -6.10
N ALA A 21 8.54 7.72 -6.61
CA ALA A 21 9.58 7.00 -5.87
C ALA A 21 10.45 7.92 -4.99
N THR A 22 10.14 9.22 -4.89
CA THR A 22 10.94 10.17 -4.12
C THR A 22 11.03 9.75 -2.65
N GLY A 23 12.25 9.62 -2.14
CA GLY A 23 12.50 9.23 -0.76
C GLY A 23 12.52 7.72 -0.50
N LEU A 24 12.26 6.89 -1.52
CA LEU A 24 12.43 5.45 -1.44
C LEU A 24 13.83 5.02 -1.91
N THR A 25 14.35 3.98 -1.28
CA THR A 25 15.54 3.25 -1.73
C THR A 25 15.18 2.20 -2.78
N ASP A 26 16.16 1.75 -3.55
CA ASP A 26 15.96 0.67 -4.52
C ASP A 26 15.47 -0.63 -3.85
N GLU A 27 15.89 -0.91 -2.61
CA GLU A 27 15.45 -2.07 -1.85
C GLU A 27 13.96 -1.99 -1.50
N GLU A 28 13.49 -0.81 -1.07
CA GLU A 28 12.08 -0.53 -0.78
C GLU A 28 11.21 -0.59 -2.04
N ILE A 29 11.68 -0.03 -3.15
CA ILE A 29 10.97 -0.13 -4.44
C ILE A 29 10.83 -1.60 -4.84
N ASN A 30 11.91 -2.39 -4.79
CA ASN A 30 11.85 -3.81 -5.11
C ASN A 30 10.92 -4.59 -4.17
N LEU A 31 10.91 -4.26 -2.88
CA LEU A 31 9.99 -4.85 -1.91
C LEU A 31 8.52 -4.59 -2.29
N ILE A 32 8.19 -3.34 -2.62
CA ILE A 32 6.84 -2.94 -3.03
C ILE A 32 6.45 -3.63 -4.34
N ASP A 33 7.31 -3.58 -5.36
CA ASP A 33 7.04 -4.17 -6.68
C ASP A 33 6.83 -5.68 -6.60
N ASN A 34 7.64 -6.38 -5.79
CA ASN A 34 7.49 -7.81 -5.58
C ASN A 34 6.16 -8.13 -4.90
N TRP A 35 5.80 -7.42 -3.82
CA TRP A 35 4.52 -7.63 -3.15
C TRP A 35 3.35 -7.37 -4.11
N TYR A 36 3.40 -6.29 -4.88
CA TYR A 36 2.35 -5.92 -5.84
C TYR A 36 2.15 -7.03 -6.89
N LYS A 37 3.25 -7.54 -7.45
CA LYS A 37 3.24 -8.59 -8.47
C LYS A 37 2.81 -9.95 -7.92
N GLU A 38 3.34 -10.37 -6.78
CA GLU A 38 3.04 -11.68 -6.18
C GLU A 38 1.57 -11.80 -5.79
N ASN A 39 0.99 -10.71 -5.28
CA ASN A 39 -0.43 -10.66 -4.94
C ASN A 39 -1.34 -10.40 -6.14
N LYS A 40 -0.79 -10.20 -7.35
CA LYS A 40 -1.53 -9.86 -8.58
C LYS A 40 -2.40 -8.60 -8.44
N VAL A 41 -1.90 -7.62 -7.69
CA VAL A 41 -2.60 -6.35 -7.50
C VAL A 41 -2.72 -5.64 -8.84
N THR A 42 -3.87 -5.00 -9.06
CA THR A 42 -4.15 -4.20 -10.26
C THR A 42 -4.46 -2.75 -9.94
N ASP A 43 -4.94 -2.48 -8.74
CA ASP A 43 -5.27 -1.12 -8.29
C ASP A 43 -5.26 -1.05 -6.76
N ILE A 44 -4.92 0.14 -6.23
CA ILE A 44 -4.89 0.43 -4.80
C ILE A 44 -5.49 1.80 -4.56
N SER A 45 -6.38 1.91 -3.57
CA SER A 45 -6.90 3.20 -3.12
C SER A 45 -7.08 3.22 -1.60
N ILE A 46 -6.96 4.39 -0.98
CA ILE A 46 -7.11 4.54 0.48
C ILE A 46 -8.57 4.35 0.88
N VAL A 47 -8.82 3.61 1.96
CA VAL A 47 -10.16 3.49 2.55
C VAL A 47 -10.49 4.78 3.30
N THR A 48 -11.41 5.57 2.76
CA THR A 48 -11.89 6.78 3.43
C THR A 48 -13.33 7.11 3.05
N GLU A 49 -14.11 7.64 4.00
CA GLU A 49 -15.46 8.15 3.76
C GLU A 49 -15.45 9.61 3.28
N ARG A 50 -14.32 10.32 3.40
CA ARG A 50 -14.18 11.72 3.03
C ARG A 50 -12.92 11.96 2.20
N GLU A 51 -13.11 12.60 1.06
CA GLU A 51 -12.03 12.97 0.16
C GLU A 51 -10.98 13.82 0.90
N GLY A 52 -9.71 13.37 0.86
CA GLY A 52 -8.58 14.03 1.52
C GLY A 52 -8.35 13.66 2.99
N GLU A 53 -9.23 12.86 3.61
CA GLU A 53 -8.98 12.29 4.94
C GLU A 53 -8.39 10.88 4.83
N TRP A 54 -7.47 10.57 5.74
CA TRP A 54 -6.87 9.26 5.92
C TRP A 54 -6.53 9.09 7.40
N PHE A 55 -6.66 7.87 7.90
CA PHE A 55 -6.59 7.56 9.34
C PHE A 55 -5.44 6.59 9.61
N PRO A 56 -4.18 7.09 9.64
CA PRO A 56 -3.04 6.24 9.87
C PRO A 56 -3.03 5.66 11.29
N TYR A 57 -2.50 4.45 11.42
CA TYR A 57 -2.31 3.77 12.70
C TYR A 57 -1.04 2.90 12.66
N PHE A 58 -0.51 2.52 13.83
CA PHE A 58 0.66 1.64 13.87
C PHE A 58 0.26 0.17 13.78
N SER A 59 0.90 -0.60 12.90
CA SER A 59 0.73 -2.05 12.79
C SER A 59 2.05 -2.79 12.99
N HIS A 60 1.98 -3.89 13.73
CA HIS A 60 3.07 -4.86 13.83
C HIS A 60 3.17 -5.79 12.61
N TYR A 61 2.13 -5.82 11.77
CA TYR A 61 2.01 -6.72 10.63
C TYR A 61 1.44 -5.95 9.43
N PRO A 62 2.23 -5.04 8.82
CA PRO A 62 1.84 -4.45 7.55
C PRO A 62 1.88 -5.49 6.42
N ALA A 63 1.28 -5.13 5.28
CA ALA A 63 1.27 -5.94 4.06
C ALA A 63 2.67 -6.41 3.62
N PHE A 64 3.68 -5.56 3.84
CA PHE A 64 5.08 -5.82 3.53
C PHE A 64 6.00 -4.95 4.42
N GLY A 65 7.25 -5.37 4.51
CA GLY A 65 8.28 -4.64 5.27
C GLY A 65 8.20 -4.87 6.77
N LEU A 66 8.73 -3.90 7.52
CA LEU A 66 8.82 -3.92 8.98
C LEU A 66 7.60 -3.23 9.62
N PRO A 67 7.30 -3.50 10.91
CA PRO A 67 6.29 -2.76 11.66
C PRO A 67 6.38 -1.25 11.44
N ALA A 68 5.25 -0.63 11.07
CA ALA A 68 5.20 0.74 10.59
C ALA A 68 3.84 1.38 10.85
N GLU A 69 3.79 2.69 10.62
CA GLU A 69 2.52 3.38 10.40
C GLU A 69 1.92 2.93 9.06
N VAL A 70 0.63 2.58 9.08
CA VAL A 70 -0.14 2.05 7.95
C VAL A 70 -1.44 2.82 7.79
N VAL A 71 -2.04 2.70 6.60
CA VAL A 71 -3.44 3.06 6.37
C VAL A 71 -4.14 1.89 5.67
N ASP A 72 -5.41 1.68 6.01
CA ASP A 72 -6.23 0.70 5.32
C ASP A 72 -6.45 1.14 3.86
N CYS A 73 -6.15 0.23 2.93
CA CYS A 73 -6.36 0.44 1.50
C CYS A 73 -7.26 -0.65 0.92
N HIS A 74 -8.11 -0.27 -0.02
CA HIS A 74 -8.77 -1.17 -0.94
C HIS A 74 -7.75 -1.71 -1.95
N ILE A 75 -7.59 -3.04 -1.96
CA ILE A 75 -6.69 -3.75 -2.88
C ILE A 75 -7.55 -4.48 -3.91
N MET A 76 -7.35 -4.16 -5.18
CA MET A 76 -8.02 -4.82 -6.29
C MET A 76 -7.08 -5.84 -6.93
N LEU A 77 -7.57 -7.07 -7.12
CA LEU A 77 -6.79 -8.16 -7.72
C LEU A 77 -7.30 -8.59 -9.09
N SER A 78 -6.36 -8.97 -9.96
CA SER A 78 -6.65 -9.73 -11.18
C SER A 78 -6.85 -11.22 -10.86
N GLN A 79 -7.72 -11.90 -11.63
CA GLN A 79 -7.93 -13.35 -11.52
C GLN A 79 -6.75 -14.11 -12.14
#